data_AF-A0A1M7L4K5-F1
#
_entry.id   AF-A0A1M7L4K5-F1
#
_cell.length_a   1.000
_cell.length_b   1.000
_cell.length_c   1.000
_cell.angle_alpha   90.00
_cell.angle_beta   90.00
_cell.angle_gamma   90.00
#
_symmetry.space_group_name_H-M   'P 1'
#
loop_
_entity.id
_entity.type
_entity.pdbx_description
1 polymer ?
#
loop_
_entity_poly.entity_id
_entity_poly.type
_entity_poly.pdbx_seq_one_letter_code
_entity_poly.pdbx_strand_id
1 'polypeptide(L)'
;MPTAALPDEETAEAPPVRGATRPLRRQLVTALFAYLLTLVAAGFVVDWDTAKSKPPAEATPSPTKAAPVQATPQRSPAPPVRDVIPSIPEVTDVAQLDPVRQQSRVTARDNGQSVRYGDRSVWIFADTGLKSPDAFLSNTAVSTDDLNAADGITLTGADLAGTSGDLHDEFLPWSAAERAFEKKHAKGCIPGGDDEYCGVTFGLWPGPVIADPARQRVLVFYQKLCRGGADGGPCSGEFGQDLGTGIAAVDMRTFQTTRLTPRNTLPVQSIEGRDSALFFSAETMYSSAAVVAGDDVYVYGNCTDDSRCRVARVPLADITDRSAWRFYGGRDDDRTPLWVTDPLDAVPTIRAGAAGNSVTWNPALKAWLNVYSEFGEFEVRAQVGGSPYGPWSDSFTLAETERPSHGMNYAAFTHPEYAEQNGLVQYVTYYQQVTGGLHLLRVTLSP
;
A
#
# COMPACT_ATOMS: atom_id res chain seq x y z
N MET A 1 -12.27 13.56 -4.56
CA MET A 1 -13.17 12.45 -4.18
C MET A 1 -14.42 13.04 -3.55
N PRO A 2 -15.64 12.67 -3.96
CA PRO A 2 -16.79 13.03 -3.17
C PRO A 2 -16.82 12.13 -1.94
N THR A 3 -16.87 12.78 -0.78
CA THR A 3 -17.26 12.23 0.51
C THR A 3 -18.45 11.29 0.35
N ALA A 4 -18.37 10.11 0.97
CA ALA A 4 -19.49 9.19 1.09
C ALA A 4 -20.67 9.89 1.78
N ALA A 5 -21.62 10.38 0.99
CA ALA A 5 -22.94 10.79 1.45
C ALA A 5 -23.91 9.64 1.17
N LEU A 6 -24.47 9.07 2.24
CA LEU A 6 -25.57 8.12 2.18
C LEU A 6 -26.83 8.83 1.60
N PRO A 7 -27.69 8.14 0.83
CA PRO A 7 -28.81 8.77 0.14
C PRO A 7 -29.94 9.19 1.10
N ASP A 8 -30.49 10.38 0.84
CA ASP A 8 -31.73 10.89 1.43
C ASP A 8 -32.95 10.11 0.89
N GLU A 9 -33.79 9.59 1.80
CA GLU A 9 -35.09 9.01 1.48
C GLU A 9 -36.15 10.13 1.32
N GLU A 10 -36.60 10.37 0.08
CA GLU A 10 -37.82 11.15 -0.19
C GLU A 10 -38.99 10.22 -0.58
N THR A 11 -39.93 10.12 0.36
CA THR A 11 -41.38 9.86 0.25
C THR A 11 -41.93 8.82 -0.74
N ALA A 12 -42.39 7.69 -0.20
CA ALA A 12 -43.57 6.98 -0.69
C ALA A 12 -44.50 6.65 0.49
N GLU A 13 -45.79 6.97 0.35
CA GLU A 13 -46.85 6.80 1.36
C GLU A 13 -47.34 5.35 1.54
N ALA A 14 -47.80 5.10 2.79
CA ALA A 14 -48.72 4.05 3.31
C ALA A 14 -48.12 2.80 4.02
N PRO A 15 -48.85 2.17 4.99
CA PRO A 15 -49.56 2.69 6.17
C PRO A 15 -49.01 2.06 7.49
N PRO A 16 -49.52 2.37 8.71
CA PRO A 16 -48.73 2.23 9.94
C PRO A 16 -48.79 0.81 10.53
N VAL A 17 -47.63 0.25 10.86
CA VAL A 17 -47.52 -0.87 11.80
C VAL A 17 -46.77 -0.41 13.05
N ARG A 18 -47.48 -0.48 14.17
CA ARG A 18 -46.98 -0.17 15.51
C ARG A 18 -45.98 -1.22 15.97
N GLY A 19 -44.85 -0.76 16.50
CA GLY A 19 -44.21 -1.35 17.68
C GLY A 19 -42.91 -2.09 17.45
N ALA A 20 -41.78 -1.38 17.52
CA ALA A 20 -40.54 -1.81 18.18
C ALA A 20 -39.51 -0.68 18.17
N THR A 21 -39.28 -0.05 19.33
CA THR A 21 -38.15 0.86 19.54
C THR A 21 -36.85 0.05 19.65
N ARG A 22 -35.92 0.22 18.69
CA ARG A 22 -34.52 -0.21 18.82
C ARG A 22 -33.61 0.99 19.13
N PRO A 23 -32.66 0.89 20.08
CA PRO A 23 -31.75 1.99 20.41
C PRO A 23 -30.45 1.88 19.62
N LEU A 24 -30.38 2.46 18.42
CA LEU A 24 -29.15 2.48 17.61
C LEU A 24 -28.24 3.70 17.86
N ARG A 25 -28.69 4.69 18.64
CA ARG A 25 -27.91 5.92 18.90
C ARG A 25 -26.86 5.83 20.01
N ARG A 26 -26.83 4.76 20.82
CA ARG A 26 -25.88 4.64 21.94
C ARG A 26 -24.55 3.95 21.59
N GLN A 27 -24.49 3.14 20.53
CA GLN A 27 -23.26 2.42 20.18
C GLN A 27 -22.24 3.29 19.43
N LEU A 28 -22.69 4.26 18.61
CA LEU A 28 -21.81 5.19 17.89
C LEU A 28 -21.09 6.21 18.80
N VAL A 29 -21.76 6.69 19.86
CA VAL A 29 -21.15 7.63 20.83
C VAL A 29 -20.10 6.94 21.72
N THR A 30 -20.21 5.62 21.91
CA THR A 30 -19.27 4.86 22.74
C THR A 30 -17.99 4.50 21.97
N ALA A 31 -18.09 4.28 20.66
CA ALA A 31 -16.92 4.04 19.79
C ALA A 31 -16.05 5.30 19.59
N LEU A 32 -16.67 6.48 19.46
CA LEU A 32 -15.94 7.75 19.31
C LEU A 32 -15.12 8.13 20.56
N PHE A 33 -15.66 7.83 21.75
CA PHE A 33 -14.96 8.09 23.02
C PHE A 33 -13.84 7.09 23.28
N ALA A 34 -13.95 5.84 22.81
CA ALA A 34 -12.89 4.84 22.94
C ALA A 34 -11.67 5.16 22.05
N TYR A 35 -11.86 5.77 20.88
CA TYR A 35 -10.80 6.17 19.96
C TYR A 35 -9.99 7.38 20.47
N LEU A 36 -10.66 8.41 20.99
CA LEU A 36 -9.98 9.55 21.64
C LEU A 36 -9.25 9.13 22.93
N LEU A 37 -9.78 8.15 23.68
CA LEU A 37 -9.09 7.65 24.87
C LEU A 37 -7.91 6.73 24.56
N THR A 38 -7.86 6.05 23.41
CA THR A 38 -6.70 5.22 23.03
C THR A 38 -5.53 6.07 22.54
N LEU A 39 -5.76 7.20 21.87
CA LEU A 39 -4.71 8.17 21.57
C LEU A 39 -4.10 8.77 22.87
N VAL A 40 -4.94 9.04 23.88
CA VAL A 40 -4.46 9.57 25.17
C VAL A 40 -3.84 8.48 26.08
N ALA A 41 -4.37 7.26 26.08
CA ALA A 41 -3.87 6.15 26.91
C ALA A 41 -2.63 5.45 26.33
N ALA A 42 -2.38 5.56 25.02
CA ALA A 42 -1.11 5.19 24.39
C ALA A 42 0.01 6.23 24.62
N GLY A 43 -0.24 7.28 25.40
CA GLY A 43 0.78 8.28 25.76
C GLY A 43 1.05 9.31 24.67
N PHE A 44 0.23 9.42 23.63
CA PHE A 44 0.36 10.50 22.64
C PHE A 44 -0.23 11.82 23.18
N VAL A 45 0.46 12.41 24.16
CA VAL A 45 0.49 13.86 24.34
C VAL A 45 1.75 14.33 23.64
N VAL A 46 1.63 14.77 22.39
CA VAL A 46 2.73 15.46 21.72
C VAL A 46 2.85 16.83 22.40
N ASP A 47 3.85 16.97 23.27
CA ASP A 47 4.28 18.28 23.75
C ASP A 47 5.02 18.96 22.60
N TRP A 48 4.33 19.84 21.88
CA TRP A 48 4.83 20.50 20.67
C TRP A 48 6.02 21.43 20.93
N ASP A 49 6.37 21.73 22.20
CA ASP A 49 7.28 22.82 22.53
C ASP A 49 8.75 22.45 22.81
N THR A 50 9.17 21.18 22.70
CA THR A 50 10.58 20.81 23.05
C THR A 50 11.35 19.88 22.10
N ALA A 51 10.90 19.64 20.86
CA ALA A 51 11.71 18.93 19.86
C ALA A 51 12.64 19.89 19.09
N LYS A 52 13.71 20.38 19.72
CA LYS A 52 14.85 20.98 19.00
C LYS A 52 15.71 19.87 18.40
N SER A 53 15.38 19.42 17.19
CA SER A 53 16.31 18.60 16.41
C SER A 53 17.49 19.47 15.96
N LYS A 54 18.69 19.10 16.40
CA LYS A 54 19.95 19.63 15.87
C LYS A 54 20.08 19.13 14.43
N PRO A 55 20.43 19.96 13.44
CA PRO A 55 20.69 19.46 12.09
C PRO A 55 21.81 18.41 12.17
N PRO A 56 21.65 17.23 11.53
CA PRO A 56 22.68 16.21 11.53
C PRO A 56 23.96 16.80 10.92
N ALA A 57 25.09 16.51 11.57
CA ALA A 57 26.39 16.80 10.99
C ALA A 57 26.51 16.04 9.67
N GLU A 58 26.99 16.71 8.63
CA GLU A 58 27.33 16.12 7.34
C GLU A 58 28.26 14.91 7.58
N ALA A 59 27.68 13.71 7.50
CA ALA A 59 28.43 12.48 7.60
C ALA A 59 29.11 12.22 6.25
N THR A 60 30.43 12.27 6.24
CA THR A 60 31.22 11.85 5.08
C THR A 60 30.93 10.37 4.80
N PRO A 61 30.45 9.99 3.60
CA PRO A 61 30.12 8.60 3.31
C PRO A 61 31.38 7.73 3.40
N SER A 62 31.35 6.74 4.29
CA SER A 62 32.34 5.66 4.26
C SER A 62 32.21 4.91 2.93
N PRO A 63 33.32 4.47 2.31
CA PRO A 63 33.27 3.75 1.04
C PRO A 63 32.55 2.41 1.23
N THR A 64 31.30 2.36 0.80
CA THR A 64 30.48 1.14 0.78
C THR A 64 31.14 0.12 -0.13
N LYS A 65 31.46 -1.05 0.43
CA LYS A 65 31.98 -2.20 -0.30
C LYS A 65 30.97 -2.56 -1.40
N ALA A 66 31.37 -2.42 -2.66
CA ALA A 66 30.50 -2.70 -3.80
C ALA A 66 29.94 -4.13 -3.66
N ALA A 67 28.61 -4.26 -3.72
CA ALA A 67 27.96 -5.55 -3.75
C ALA A 67 28.49 -6.34 -4.97
N PRO A 68 28.83 -7.63 -4.82
CA PRO A 68 29.24 -8.44 -5.95
C PRO A 68 28.12 -8.42 -6.99
N VAL A 69 28.46 -8.03 -8.21
CA VAL A 69 27.57 -8.04 -9.36
C VAL A 69 27.20 -9.51 -9.65
N GLN A 70 26.11 -9.98 -9.04
CA GLN A 70 25.51 -11.24 -9.43
C GLN A 70 25.02 -11.11 -10.88
N ALA A 71 25.23 -12.17 -11.68
CA ALA A 71 24.78 -12.26 -13.06
C ALA A 71 23.31 -11.83 -13.17
N THR A 72 22.97 -11.08 -14.22
CA THR A 72 21.61 -10.59 -14.46
C THR A 72 20.64 -11.78 -14.34
N PRO A 73 19.68 -11.75 -13.39
CA PRO A 73 18.72 -12.82 -13.21
C PRO A 73 18.07 -13.18 -14.54
N GLN A 74 18.16 -14.45 -14.92
CA GLN A 74 17.49 -14.95 -16.12
C GLN A 74 15.98 -14.75 -15.92
N ARG A 75 15.36 -13.99 -16.83
CA ARG A 75 13.94 -13.65 -16.72
C ARG A 75 13.09 -14.92 -16.76
N SER A 76 12.25 -15.13 -15.76
CA SER A 76 11.25 -16.20 -15.80
C SER A 76 10.32 -15.97 -17.00
N PRO A 77 9.90 -17.04 -17.70
CA PRO A 77 8.92 -16.90 -18.77
C PRO A 77 7.63 -16.27 -18.23
N ALA A 78 6.97 -15.48 -19.06
CA ALA A 78 5.70 -14.84 -18.71
C ALA A 78 4.68 -15.92 -18.29
N PRO A 79 3.96 -15.73 -17.16
CA PRO A 79 2.88 -16.63 -16.82
C PRO A 79 1.82 -16.64 -17.93
N PRO A 80 1.17 -17.79 -18.18
CA PRO A 80 0.16 -17.89 -19.22
C PRO A 80 -1.05 -17.02 -18.89
N VAL A 81 -1.61 -16.40 -19.94
CA VAL A 81 -2.90 -15.72 -19.91
C VAL A 81 -3.96 -16.71 -20.39
N ARG A 82 -5.03 -16.86 -19.62
CA ARG A 82 -6.16 -17.73 -19.96
C ARG A 82 -7.46 -16.94 -19.86
N ASP A 83 -8.36 -17.22 -20.81
CA ASP A 83 -9.69 -16.62 -20.83
C ASP A 83 -10.74 -17.48 -20.11
N VAL A 84 -10.34 -18.10 -19.01
CA VAL A 84 -11.22 -18.94 -18.18
C VAL A 84 -10.90 -18.70 -16.72
N ILE A 85 -11.91 -18.72 -15.87
CA ILE A 85 -11.75 -18.67 -14.43
C ILE A 85 -11.19 -20.04 -13.98
N PRO A 86 -10.01 -20.09 -13.33
CA PRO A 86 -9.47 -21.33 -12.76
C PRO A 86 -10.36 -21.85 -11.62
N SER A 87 -10.22 -23.13 -11.27
CA SER A 87 -10.84 -23.68 -10.06
C SER A 87 -10.36 -22.92 -8.82
N ILE A 88 -11.28 -22.63 -7.91
CA ILE A 88 -10.94 -22.11 -6.58
C ILE A 88 -10.22 -23.23 -5.80
N PRO A 89 -9.00 -23.00 -5.28
CA PRO A 89 -8.27 -24.00 -4.51
C PRO A 89 -8.95 -24.25 -3.16
N GLU A 90 -8.73 -25.42 -2.59
CA GLU A 90 -9.06 -25.69 -1.19
C GLU A 90 -7.97 -25.13 -0.26
N VAL A 91 -8.37 -24.50 0.84
CA VAL A 91 -7.46 -24.15 1.93
C VAL A 91 -7.41 -25.34 2.90
N THR A 92 -6.30 -26.07 2.91
CA THR A 92 -6.19 -27.32 3.67
C THR A 92 -5.60 -27.11 5.07
N ASP A 93 -4.85 -26.02 5.29
CA ASP A 93 -4.25 -25.70 6.58
C ASP A 93 -3.94 -24.20 6.69
N VAL A 94 -4.11 -23.64 7.89
CA VAL A 94 -3.74 -22.26 8.25
C VAL A 94 -3.08 -22.27 9.61
N ALA A 95 -1.85 -21.78 9.69
CA ALA A 95 -1.11 -21.63 10.93
C ALA A 95 -0.74 -20.16 11.16
N GLN A 96 -1.09 -19.63 12.33
CA GLN A 96 -0.59 -18.35 12.82
C GLN A 96 0.83 -18.56 13.35
N LEU A 97 1.77 -17.81 12.81
CA LEU A 97 3.16 -17.75 13.28
C LEU A 97 3.37 -16.52 14.17
N ASP A 98 4.55 -16.45 14.79
CA ASP A 98 4.97 -15.26 15.51
C ASP A 98 4.96 -14.03 14.58
N PRO A 99 4.60 -12.84 15.09
CA PRO A 99 4.67 -11.61 14.32
C PRO A 99 6.07 -11.38 13.73
N VAL A 100 6.11 -10.69 12.59
CA VAL A 100 7.35 -10.30 11.92
C VAL A 100 8.24 -9.55 12.91
N ARG A 101 9.47 -10.04 13.10
CA ARG A 101 10.40 -9.47 14.05
C ARG A 101 11.02 -8.20 13.49
N GLN A 102 10.64 -7.05 14.05
CA GLN A 102 11.13 -5.74 13.62
C GLN A 102 12.39 -5.28 14.38
N GLN A 103 13.03 -4.23 13.87
CA GLN A 103 14.06 -3.47 14.59
C GLN A 103 13.50 -2.92 15.92
N SER A 104 14.32 -2.89 16.97
CA SER A 104 13.86 -2.68 18.35
C SER A 104 13.24 -1.31 18.67
N ARG A 105 13.55 -0.28 17.89
CA ARG A 105 12.93 1.06 17.97
C ARG A 105 11.60 1.13 17.24
N VAL A 106 11.29 0.20 16.33
CA VAL A 106 9.98 0.17 15.66
C VAL A 106 8.92 -0.26 16.68
N THR A 107 7.92 0.59 16.87
CA THR A 107 6.72 0.27 17.68
C THR A 107 5.57 -0.19 16.80
N ALA A 108 5.48 0.35 15.59
CA ALA A 108 4.51 -0.06 14.59
C ALA A 108 5.05 0.21 13.17
N ARG A 109 4.70 -0.65 12.22
CA ARG A 109 4.93 -0.44 10.78
C ARG A 109 3.67 -0.82 10.03
N ASP A 110 3.00 0.18 9.48
CA ASP A 110 1.83 -0.02 8.65
C ASP A 110 2.21 -0.55 7.25
N ASN A 111 1.26 -1.22 6.59
CA ASN A 111 1.39 -1.85 5.28
C ASN A 111 2.30 -3.09 5.31
N GLY A 112 3.45 -3.09 4.63
CA GLY A 112 4.41 -4.20 4.62
C GLY A 112 4.43 -5.03 3.35
N GLN A 113 4.22 -4.42 2.18
CA GLN A 113 4.44 -5.10 0.91
C GLN A 113 5.93 -5.40 0.66
N SER A 114 6.21 -6.51 -0.01
CA SER A 114 7.58 -6.95 -0.28
C SER A 114 7.77 -7.51 -1.68
N VAL A 115 9.04 -7.54 -2.11
CA VAL A 115 9.45 -8.25 -3.32
C VAL A 115 10.84 -8.84 -3.17
N ARG A 116 11.07 -9.98 -3.83
CA ARG A 116 12.43 -10.50 -4.01
C ARG A 116 13.25 -9.62 -4.94
N TYR A 117 14.47 -9.33 -4.54
CA TYR A 117 15.51 -8.84 -5.44
C TYR A 117 16.83 -9.57 -5.17
N GLY A 118 17.22 -10.46 -6.08
CA GLY A 118 18.42 -11.30 -5.92
C GLY A 118 18.30 -12.27 -4.73
N ASP A 119 19.20 -12.11 -3.77
CA ASP A 119 19.29 -12.87 -2.52
C ASP A 119 18.61 -12.19 -1.32
N ARG A 120 17.80 -11.16 -1.56
CA ARG A 120 17.11 -10.41 -0.52
C ARG A 120 15.61 -10.29 -0.78
N SER A 121 14.85 -10.12 0.29
CA SER A 121 13.50 -9.55 0.23
C SER A 121 13.56 -8.07 0.62
N VAL A 122 12.95 -7.22 -0.20
CA VAL A 122 12.84 -5.76 0.00
C VAL A 122 11.43 -5.46 0.47
N TRP A 123 11.31 -4.85 1.65
CA TRP A 123 10.06 -4.55 2.33
C TRP A 123 9.86 -3.05 2.45
N ILE A 124 8.64 -2.61 2.20
CA ILE A 124 8.26 -1.20 2.25
C ILE A 124 7.06 -1.02 3.17
N PHE A 125 7.10 0.02 3.99
CA PHE A 125 6.08 0.33 5.00
C PHE A 125 5.62 1.77 4.87
N ALA A 126 4.37 2.00 5.21
CA ALA A 126 3.79 3.33 5.34
C ALA A 126 4.12 3.89 6.74
N ASP A 127 3.12 4.48 7.39
CA ASP A 127 3.24 5.09 8.69
C ASP A 127 3.99 4.17 9.68
N THR A 128 5.09 4.69 10.23
CA THR A 128 6.02 3.95 11.09
C THR A 128 6.21 4.70 12.38
N GLY A 129 5.80 4.08 13.48
CA GLY A 129 6.05 4.56 14.83
C GLY A 129 7.43 4.13 15.32
N LEU A 130 8.16 5.08 15.90
CA LEU A 130 9.46 4.84 16.54
C LEU A 130 9.41 5.19 18.02
N LYS A 131 10.25 4.51 18.80
CA LYS A 131 10.58 4.86 20.18
C LYS A 131 12.06 5.15 20.36
N SER A 132 12.37 5.91 21.40
CA SER A 132 13.74 6.15 21.89
C SER A 132 14.74 6.67 20.83
N PRO A 133 14.60 7.90 20.31
CA PRO A 133 13.53 8.87 20.58
C PRO A 133 12.25 8.55 19.82
N ASP A 134 11.15 9.07 20.34
CA ASP A 134 9.83 8.95 19.72
C ASP A 134 9.80 9.77 18.43
N ALA A 135 9.31 9.13 17.36
CA ALA A 135 9.15 9.76 16.07
C ALA A 135 8.07 9.04 15.27
N PHE A 136 7.53 9.72 14.27
CA PHE A 136 6.56 9.18 13.34
C PHE A 136 7.03 9.49 11.93
N LEU A 137 7.26 8.45 11.14
CA LEU A 137 7.72 8.54 9.76
C LEU A 137 6.59 8.09 8.84
N SER A 138 6.33 8.81 7.76
CA SER A 138 5.22 8.45 6.84
C SER A 138 5.53 7.24 5.96
N ASN A 139 6.81 6.87 5.87
CA ASN A 139 7.25 5.71 5.13
C ASN A 139 8.61 5.23 5.64
N THR A 140 8.82 3.92 5.65
CA THR A 140 10.13 3.31 5.90
C THR A 140 10.34 2.12 4.99
N ALA A 141 11.58 1.67 4.87
CA ALA A 141 11.92 0.51 4.08
C ALA A 141 13.09 -0.25 4.70
N VAL A 142 13.10 -1.57 4.50
CA VAL A 142 14.16 -2.44 4.98
C VAL A 142 14.35 -3.58 3.98
N SER A 143 15.53 -4.19 3.95
CA SER A 143 15.69 -5.47 3.28
C SER A 143 16.36 -6.50 4.18
N THR A 144 16.05 -7.77 3.93
CA THR A 144 16.55 -8.91 4.68
C THR A 144 17.04 -10.00 3.74
N ASP A 145 18.08 -10.72 4.14
CA ASP A 145 18.52 -11.97 3.52
C ASP A 145 17.83 -13.20 4.13
N ASP A 146 17.01 -13.00 5.16
CA ASP A 146 16.09 -13.98 5.69
C ASP A 146 14.97 -14.25 4.67
N LEU A 147 15.11 -15.38 3.97
CA LEU A 147 14.20 -15.85 2.92
C LEU A 147 13.47 -17.14 3.32
N ASN A 148 13.46 -17.48 4.60
CA ASN A 148 12.75 -18.64 5.14
C ASN A 148 11.67 -18.16 6.10
N ALA A 149 10.41 -18.10 5.66
CA ALA A 149 9.32 -17.65 6.54
C ALA A 149 8.79 -18.75 7.48
N ALA A 150 9.25 -20.01 7.33
CA ALA A 150 8.76 -21.12 8.13
C ALA A 150 9.08 -21.01 9.62
N ASP A 151 10.14 -20.28 9.98
CA ASP A 151 10.54 -19.95 11.35
C ASP A 151 10.29 -18.48 11.71
N GLY A 152 9.41 -17.80 10.96
CA GLY A 152 9.12 -16.38 11.09
C GLY A 152 9.92 -15.54 10.10
N ILE A 153 9.80 -14.21 10.18
CA ILE A 153 10.53 -13.28 9.30
C ILE A 153 11.24 -12.24 10.17
N THR A 154 12.52 -12.01 9.91
CA THR A 154 13.34 -11.04 10.63
C THR A 154 13.68 -9.81 9.77
N LEU A 155 13.26 -8.63 10.25
CA LEU A 155 13.40 -7.31 9.62
C LEU A 155 14.08 -6.30 10.57
N THR A 156 15.29 -6.63 11.05
CA THR A 156 16.00 -5.82 12.05
C THR A 156 16.95 -4.76 11.47
N GLY A 157 17.07 -4.68 10.15
CA GLY A 157 17.85 -3.64 9.48
C GLY A 157 17.24 -2.24 9.66
N ALA A 158 18.09 -1.22 9.64
CA ALA A 158 17.67 0.17 9.75
C ALA A 158 17.22 0.76 8.39
N ASP A 159 17.62 0.15 7.27
CA ASP A 159 17.40 0.69 5.93
C ASP A 159 17.33 -0.41 4.85
N LEU A 160 17.18 0.02 3.59
CA LEU A 160 17.19 -0.83 2.40
C LEU A 160 18.51 -1.56 2.15
N ALA A 161 19.63 -1.06 2.69
CA ALA A 161 20.89 -1.77 2.63
C ALA A 161 20.98 -2.87 3.70
N GLY A 162 20.03 -2.93 4.65
CA GLY A 162 20.02 -3.82 5.80
C GLY A 162 21.12 -3.47 6.80
N THR A 163 21.50 -2.19 6.88
CA THR A 163 22.53 -1.75 7.82
C THR A 163 22.08 -1.98 9.26
N SER A 164 23.05 -2.28 10.12
CA SER A 164 22.79 -2.26 11.56
C SER A 164 22.74 -0.81 12.04
N GLY A 165 21.92 -0.57 13.05
CA GLY A 165 21.78 0.74 13.68
C GLY A 165 20.33 1.15 13.84
N ASP A 166 20.15 2.46 13.86
CA ASP A 166 18.90 3.09 14.18
C ASP A 166 18.20 3.57 12.90
N LEU A 167 16.92 3.25 12.77
CA LEU A 167 16.05 3.83 11.75
C LEU A 167 15.78 5.30 12.10
N HIS A 168 16.06 6.21 11.18
CA HIS A 168 15.94 7.65 11.41
C HIS A 168 15.06 8.37 10.40
N ASP A 169 15.15 7.98 9.13
CA ASP A 169 14.64 8.79 8.02
C ASP A 169 13.57 8.05 7.21
N GLU A 170 12.69 8.84 6.60
CA GLU A 170 11.83 8.38 5.52
C GLU A 170 12.67 7.97 4.31
N PHE A 171 12.32 6.87 3.64
CA PHE A 171 13.09 6.39 2.48
C PHE A 171 12.65 7.06 1.17
N LEU A 172 11.41 7.57 1.10
CA LEU A 172 10.91 8.35 -0.04
C LEU A 172 11.30 9.82 0.13
N PRO A 173 12.12 10.38 -0.77
CA PRO A 173 12.60 11.74 -0.61
C PRO A 173 11.52 12.76 -0.97
N TRP A 174 11.29 13.72 -0.08
CA TRP A 174 10.48 14.89 -0.41
C TRP A 174 11.19 15.79 -1.44
N SER A 175 10.39 16.54 -2.17
CA SER A 175 10.82 17.55 -3.13
C SER A 175 11.15 18.85 -2.40
N ALA A 176 11.79 19.77 -3.12
CA ALA A 176 11.99 21.12 -2.61
C ALA A 176 10.66 21.87 -2.43
N ALA A 177 9.66 21.62 -3.29
CA ALA A 177 8.36 22.29 -3.23
C ALA A 177 7.55 21.85 -1.99
N GLU A 178 7.49 20.53 -1.72
CA GLU A 178 6.81 20.00 -0.52
C GLU A 178 7.45 20.54 0.77
N ARG A 179 8.78 20.50 0.88
CA ARG A 179 9.49 21.07 2.04
C ARG A 179 9.27 22.57 2.21
N ALA A 180 9.26 23.32 1.10
CA ALA A 180 9.04 24.76 1.15
C ALA A 180 7.59 25.08 1.57
N PHE A 181 6.63 24.30 1.08
CA PHE A 181 5.22 24.41 1.45
C PHE A 181 5.04 24.15 2.94
N GLU A 182 5.45 23.00 3.46
CA GLU A 182 5.30 22.71 4.90
C GLU A 182 6.00 23.75 5.76
N LYS A 183 7.23 24.15 5.41
CA LYS A 183 7.96 25.17 6.16
C LYS A 183 7.20 26.50 6.22
N LYS A 184 6.54 26.90 5.13
CA LYS A 184 5.73 28.11 5.07
C LYS A 184 4.50 28.01 5.98
N HIS A 185 3.91 26.82 6.07
CA HIS A 185 2.65 26.57 6.76
C HIS A 185 2.81 25.98 8.18
N ALA A 186 4.03 25.75 8.65
CA ALA A 186 4.28 25.10 9.95
C ALA A 186 4.20 26.02 11.17
N LYS A 187 4.38 27.35 11.03
CA LYS A 187 4.52 28.27 12.19
C LYS A 187 3.89 29.63 11.94
N GLY A 188 3.35 30.23 13.00
CA GLY A 188 2.85 31.60 13.01
C GLY A 188 1.49 31.79 12.32
N CYS A 189 0.81 30.69 12.02
CA CYS A 189 -0.55 30.64 11.52
C CYS A 189 -1.46 29.96 12.55
N ILE A 190 -2.77 30.13 12.41
CA ILE A 190 -3.79 29.46 13.21
C ILE A 190 -4.60 28.58 12.25
N PRO A 191 -4.76 27.28 12.52
CA PRO A 191 -5.66 26.44 11.73
C PRO A 191 -7.06 27.06 11.65
N GLY A 192 -7.52 27.35 10.42
CA GLY A 192 -8.82 27.96 10.14
C GLY A 192 -8.81 29.49 10.16
N GLY A 193 -7.64 30.10 10.32
CA GLY A 193 -7.42 31.54 10.10
C GLY A 193 -7.17 31.87 8.63
N ASP A 194 -6.40 32.93 8.36
CA ASP A 194 -6.11 33.41 6.99
C ASP A 194 -5.26 32.42 6.15
N ASP A 195 -4.65 31.43 6.80
CA ASP A 195 -3.90 30.36 6.15
C ASP A 195 -4.63 29.02 6.31
N GLU A 196 -5.37 28.63 5.27
CA GLU A 196 -6.15 27.40 5.25
C GLU A 196 -5.28 26.12 5.33
N TYR A 197 -3.98 26.23 5.06
CA TYR A 197 -3.02 25.12 5.10
C TYR A 197 -2.18 25.09 6.37
N CYS A 198 -2.50 25.92 7.36
CA CYS A 198 -1.73 25.97 8.60
C CYS A 198 -1.61 24.59 9.28
N GLY A 199 -0.38 24.11 9.48
CA GLY A 199 -0.11 22.81 10.08
C GLY A 199 -0.30 21.61 9.14
N VAL A 200 -0.51 21.85 7.84
CA VAL A 200 -0.57 20.77 6.84
C VAL A 200 0.81 20.15 6.64
N THR A 201 0.83 18.82 6.56
CA THR A 201 1.98 17.99 6.22
C THR A 201 1.65 17.05 5.07
N PHE A 202 2.66 16.60 4.35
CA PHE A 202 2.58 15.58 3.31
C PHE A 202 2.85 14.20 3.90
N GLY A 203 2.09 13.21 3.42
CA GLY A 203 2.40 11.80 3.56
C GLY A 203 2.73 11.22 2.20
N LEU A 204 3.82 10.45 2.12
CA LEU A 204 4.12 9.59 0.97
C LEU A 204 3.92 8.15 1.42
N TRP A 205 2.74 7.59 1.16
CA TRP A 205 2.39 6.22 1.52
C TRP A 205 2.77 5.25 0.40
N PRO A 206 3.79 4.41 0.58
CA PRO A 206 4.13 3.40 -0.39
C PRO A 206 3.05 2.32 -0.44
N GLY A 207 2.80 1.83 -1.65
CA GLY A 207 1.97 0.68 -1.93
C GLY A 207 2.81 -0.44 -2.56
N PRO A 208 2.40 -0.98 -3.71
CA PRO A 208 3.01 -2.17 -4.27
C PRO A 208 4.43 -1.95 -4.75
N VAL A 209 5.19 -3.02 -4.66
CA VAL A 209 6.62 -3.06 -4.97
C VAL A 209 6.90 -4.18 -5.97
N ILE A 210 7.68 -3.87 -7.00
CA ILE A 210 8.05 -4.83 -8.05
C ILE A 210 9.54 -4.75 -8.36
N ALA A 211 10.13 -5.89 -8.74
CA ALA A 211 11.53 -5.95 -9.14
C ALA A 211 11.73 -5.71 -10.64
N ASP A 212 12.73 -4.92 -11.00
CA ASP A 212 13.21 -4.71 -12.38
C ASP A 212 14.73 -4.98 -12.42
N PRO A 213 15.14 -6.27 -12.32
CA PRO A 213 16.54 -6.65 -12.28
C PRO A 213 17.31 -6.30 -13.56
N ALA A 214 16.62 -6.21 -14.71
CA ALA A 214 17.23 -5.79 -15.98
C ALA A 214 17.77 -4.35 -15.92
N ARG A 215 17.19 -3.49 -15.08
CA ARG A 215 17.64 -2.10 -14.83
C ARG A 215 18.20 -1.91 -13.43
N GLN A 216 18.52 -3.01 -12.76
CA GLN A 216 19.15 -3.04 -11.44
C GLN A 216 18.37 -2.26 -10.36
N ARG A 217 17.04 -2.33 -10.38
CA ARG A 217 16.19 -1.52 -9.50
C ARG A 217 14.99 -2.27 -8.96
N VAL A 218 14.44 -1.75 -7.87
CA VAL A 218 13.09 -2.04 -7.39
C VAL A 218 12.23 -0.80 -7.65
N LEU A 219 10.99 -1.00 -8.10
CA LEU A 219 10.01 0.06 -8.28
C LEU A 219 8.99 0.01 -7.15
N VAL A 220 8.72 1.16 -6.53
CA VAL A 220 7.75 1.33 -5.46
C VAL A 220 6.70 2.31 -5.94
N PHE A 221 5.46 1.85 -6.05
CA PHE A 221 4.33 2.75 -6.28
C PHE A 221 3.98 3.42 -4.96
N TYR A 222 3.62 4.70 -4.98
CA TYR A 222 3.25 5.41 -3.76
C TYR A 222 2.06 6.34 -4.02
N GLN A 223 1.28 6.54 -2.98
CA GLN A 223 0.25 7.54 -2.85
C GLN A 223 0.82 8.75 -2.13
N LYS A 224 0.49 9.94 -2.64
CA LYS A 224 0.77 11.21 -1.98
C LYS A 224 -0.53 11.76 -1.45
N LEU A 225 -0.51 12.16 -0.18
CA LEU A 225 -1.62 12.80 0.50
C LEU A 225 -1.14 14.04 1.26
N CYS A 226 -2.07 14.91 1.61
CA CYS A 226 -1.86 15.90 2.66
C CYS A 226 -2.74 15.60 3.87
N ARG A 227 -2.27 15.94 5.07
CA ARG A 227 -3.00 15.75 6.32
C ARG A 227 -2.76 16.91 7.28
N GLY A 228 -3.68 17.09 8.22
CA GLY A 228 -3.68 18.20 9.17
C GLY A 228 -4.47 19.39 8.64
N GLY A 229 -4.12 20.60 9.07
CA GLY A 229 -4.91 21.78 8.78
C GLY A 229 -6.09 21.98 9.74
N ALA A 230 -6.96 22.93 9.40
CA ALA A 230 -8.20 23.16 10.14
C ALA A 230 -9.25 22.09 9.83
N ASP A 231 -10.16 21.84 10.76
CA ASP A 231 -11.35 21.03 10.51
C ASP A 231 -12.15 21.59 9.32
N GLY A 232 -12.46 20.72 8.35
CA GLY A 232 -13.14 21.11 7.10
C GLY A 232 -12.25 21.78 6.05
N GLY A 233 -10.95 21.97 6.34
CA GLY A 233 -9.98 22.51 5.39
C GLY A 233 -9.58 21.52 4.29
N PRO A 234 -8.77 21.96 3.30
CA PRO A 234 -8.46 21.18 2.09
C PRO A 234 -7.70 19.87 2.33
N CYS A 235 -7.06 19.72 3.48
CA CYS A 235 -6.29 18.52 3.88
C CYS A 235 -6.88 17.83 5.11
N SER A 236 -8.09 18.26 5.52
CA SER A 236 -8.81 17.65 6.65
C SER A 236 -9.46 16.33 6.24
N GLY A 237 -9.57 15.41 7.18
CA GLY A 237 -10.09 14.06 6.95
C GLY A 237 -9.46 13.09 7.94
N GLU A 238 -10.10 11.94 8.16
CA GLU A 238 -9.62 10.91 9.10
C GLU A 238 -8.19 10.46 8.77
N PHE A 239 -7.89 10.34 7.47
CA PHE A 239 -6.61 9.87 6.94
C PHE A 239 -5.89 10.91 6.08
N GLY A 240 -6.41 12.15 6.03
CA GLY A 240 -5.96 13.18 5.08
C GLY A 240 -6.71 13.15 3.74
N GLN A 241 -6.15 13.83 2.75
CA GLN A 241 -6.70 13.99 1.40
C GLN A 241 -5.68 13.62 0.34
N ASP A 242 -6.11 12.84 -0.64
CA ASP A 242 -5.24 12.38 -1.71
C ASP A 242 -4.93 13.46 -2.73
N LEU A 243 -3.67 13.46 -3.15
CA LEU A 243 -3.14 14.39 -4.15
C LEU A 243 -2.76 13.66 -5.44
N GLY A 244 -2.51 12.35 -5.36
CA GLY A 244 -2.27 11.48 -6.52
C GLY A 244 -1.31 10.34 -6.20
N THR A 245 -0.86 9.65 -7.25
CA THR A 245 0.07 8.51 -7.12
C THR A 245 1.27 8.67 -8.02
N GLY A 246 2.45 8.24 -7.55
CA GLY A 246 3.69 8.24 -8.30
C GLY A 246 4.45 6.92 -8.21
N ILE A 247 5.65 6.90 -8.79
CA ILE A 247 6.54 5.73 -8.79
C ILE A 247 7.92 6.18 -8.35
N ALA A 248 8.50 5.51 -7.36
CA ALA A 248 9.89 5.64 -6.99
C ALA A 248 10.71 4.45 -7.49
N ALA A 249 11.97 4.68 -7.80
CA ALA A 249 12.95 3.64 -8.08
C ALA A 249 14.00 3.63 -6.99
N VAL A 250 14.29 2.44 -6.47
CA VAL A 250 15.43 2.15 -5.62
C VAL A 250 16.51 1.54 -6.51
N ASP A 251 17.65 2.21 -6.68
CA ASP A 251 18.83 1.60 -7.32
C ASP A 251 19.41 0.55 -6.37
N MET A 252 19.34 -0.73 -6.74
CA MET A 252 19.70 -1.82 -5.84
C MET A 252 21.22 -2.01 -5.69
N ARG A 253 22.04 -1.20 -6.38
CA ARG A 253 23.51 -1.17 -6.18
C ARG A 253 23.91 -0.15 -5.13
N THR A 254 23.18 0.95 -5.03
CA THR A 254 23.50 2.09 -4.14
C THR A 254 22.47 2.28 -3.02
N PHE A 255 21.33 1.60 -3.11
CA PHE A 255 20.14 1.78 -2.27
C PHE A 255 19.57 3.20 -2.30
N GLN A 256 19.93 3.99 -3.32
CA GLN A 256 19.41 5.34 -3.48
C GLN A 256 17.99 5.30 -4.05
N THR A 257 17.06 5.97 -3.37
CA THR A 257 15.69 6.15 -3.82
C THR A 257 15.53 7.43 -4.63
N THR A 258 14.86 7.35 -5.78
CA THR A 258 14.52 8.50 -6.62
C THR A 258 13.05 8.41 -7.03
N ARG A 259 12.28 9.48 -6.84
CA ARG A 259 10.92 9.58 -7.41
C ARG A 259 11.03 9.84 -8.91
N LEU A 260 10.40 8.98 -9.70
CA LEU A 260 10.45 9.05 -11.17
C LEU A 260 9.58 10.18 -11.69
N THR A 261 9.99 10.79 -12.78
CA THR A 261 9.20 11.81 -13.49
C THR A 261 8.49 11.16 -14.69
N PRO A 262 7.15 11.22 -14.78
CA PRO A 262 6.45 10.79 -15.97
C PRO A 262 6.77 11.70 -17.16
N ARG A 263 6.95 11.10 -18.32
CA ARG A 263 7.11 11.75 -19.62
C ARG A 263 5.79 11.71 -20.37
N ASN A 264 5.65 12.58 -21.37
CA ASN A 264 4.49 12.64 -22.26
C ASN A 264 3.16 12.88 -21.52
N THR A 265 3.22 13.67 -20.45
CA THR A 265 2.05 14.18 -19.71
C THR A 265 2.39 15.55 -19.15
N LEU A 266 1.38 16.32 -18.77
CA LEU A 266 1.56 17.47 -17.90
C LEU A 266 1.76 17.00 -16.44
N PRO A 267 2.55 17.71 -15.63
CA PRO A 267 2.61 17.50 -14.19
C PRO A 267 1.23 17.61 -13.55
N VAL A 268 0.98 16.79 -12.53
CA VAL A 268 -0.28 16.76 -11.78
C VAL A 268 -0.39 17.99 -10.88
N GLN A 269 -1.59 18.56 -10.75
CA GLN A 269 -1.83 19.65 -9.81
C GLN A 269 -1.90 19.10 -8.37
N SER A 270 -1.12 19.69 -7.48
CA SER A 270 -1.10 19.44 -6.03
C SER A 270 -1.26 20.78 -5.27
N ILE A 271 -1.34 20.74 -3.94
CA ILE A 271 -1.54 21.94 -3.10
C ILE A 271 -0.31 22.87 -3.09
N GLU A 272 0.90 22.32 -3.24
CA GLU A 272 2.14 23.09 -3.34
C GLU A 272 2.46 23.56 -4.75
N GLY A 273 1.56 23.30 -5.71
CA GLY A 273 1.73 23.59 -7.12
C GLY A 273 1.76 22.33 -7.98
N ARG A 274 2.40 22.42 -9.14
CA ARG A 274 2.52 21.28 -10.07
C ARG A 274 3.58 20.29 -9.59
N ASP A 275 3.17 19.06 -9.34
CA ASP A 275 4.05 17.96 -8.96
C ASP A 275 4.46 17.13 -10.19
N SER A 276 5.76 17.14 -10.47
CA SER A 276 6.36 16.41 -11.60
C SER A 276 6.72 14.96 -11.28
N ALA A 277 6.42 14.45 -10.09
CA ALA A 277 6.67 13.05 -9.71
C ALA A 277 5.40 12.19 -9.71
N LEU A 278 4.22 12.81 -9.74
CA LEU A 278 2.94 12.11 -9.78
C LEU A 278 2.59 11.69 -11.21
N PHE A 279 2.25 10.42 -11.36
CA PHE A 279 1.82 9.77 -12.61
C PHE A 279 0.32 9.90 -12.84
N PHE A 280 -0.45 9.93 -11.76
CA PHE A 280 -1.89 10.02 -11.77
C PHE A 280 -2.37 11.01 -10.71
N SER A 281 -3.47 11.72 -11.00
CA SER A 281 -4.14 12.59 -10.04
C SER A 281 -4.94 11.78 -9.01
N ALA A 282 -5.47 12.47 -8.01
CA ALA A 282 -6.38 11.90 -7.01
C ALA A 282 -7.67 11.30 -7.61
N GLU A 283 -8.03 11.64 -8.86
CA GLU A 283 -9.22 11.09 -9.54
C GLU A 283 -8.95 9.73 -10.21
N THR A 284 -7.69 9.37 -10.45
CA THR A 284 -7.32 8.19 -11.24
C THR A 284 -6.15 7.43 -10.61
N MET A 285 -6.16 7.23 -9.30
CA MET A 285 -4.99 6.74 -8.54
C MET A 285 -4.67 5.26 -8.79
N TYR A 286 -3.52 4.94 -9.39
CA TYR A 286 -3.09 3.54 -9.61
C TYR A 286 -1.92 3.16 -8.70
N SER A 287 -2.22 2.58 -7.54
CA SER A 287 -1.22 2.15 -6.54
C SER A 287 -1.72 1.11 -5.53
N SER A 288 -2.76 0.33 -5.84
CA SER A 288 -3.33 -0.66 -4.92
C SER A 288 -2.63 -2.02 -4.99
N ALA A 289 -2.18 -2.42 -6.18
CA ALA A 289 -1.34 -3.59 -6.41
C ALA A 289 -0.52 -3.43 -7.69
N ALA A 290 0.58 -4.15 -7.82
CA ALA A 290 1.35 -4.20 -9.05
C ALA A 290 2.04 -5.56 -9.23
N VAL A 291 2.14 -6.02 -10.48
CA VAL A 291 2.81 -7.28 -10.81
C VAL A 291 3.43 -7.22 -12.20
N VAL A 292 4.59 -7.86 -12.38
CA VAL A 292 5.23 -8.03 -13.68
C VAL A 292 4.73 -9.33 -14.30
N ALA A 293 4.20 -9.27 -15.52
CA ALA A 293 3.81 -10.44 -16.30
C ALA A 293 4.39 -10.33 -17.72
N GLY A 294 5.46 -11.09 -17.97
CA GLY A 294 6.24 -10.97 -19.20
C GLY A 294 6.94 -9.61 -19.27
N ASP A 295 6.66 -8.86 -20.33
CA ASP A 295 7.20 -7.51 -20.58
C ASP A 295 6.42 -6.37 -19.96
N ASP A 296 5.20 -6.65 -19.51
CA ASP A 296 4.30 -5.65 -18.99
C ASP A 296 4.31 -5.64 -17.45
N VAL A 297 4.11 -4.44 -16.91
CA VAL A 297 3.64 -4.24 -15.54
C VAL A 297 2.15 -4.06 -15.58
N TYR A 298 1.43 -4.80 -14.73
CA TYR A 298 0.02 -4.58 -14.45
C TYR A 298 -0.10 -3.86 -13.12
N VAL A 299 -0.82 -2.74 -13.09
CA VAL A 299 -1.00 -1.91 -11.89
C VAL A 299 -2.49 -1.74 -11.65
N TYR A 300 -2.92 -2.05 -10.44
CA TYR A 300 -4.32 -1.96 -10.02
C TYR A 300 -4.53 -0.70 -9.19
N GLY A 301 -5.71 -0.12 -9.31
CA GLY A 301 -6.14 1.04 -8.54
C GLY A 301 -7.38 1.66 -9.14
N ASN A 302 -7.58 2.94 -8.91
CA ASN A 302 -8.77 3.70 -9.24
C ASN A 302 -10.00 2.89 -8.82
N CYS A 303 -10.03 2.53 -7.55
CA CYS A 303 -11.01 1.59 -7.03
C CYS A 303 -12.36 2.31 -6.85
N THR A 304 -13.44 1.60 -7.14
CA THR A 304 -14.82 2.09 -7.11
C THR A 304 -15.42 1.99 -5.71
N ASP A 305 -16.54 2.69 -5.50
CA ASP A 305 -17.28 2.69 -4.23
C ASP A 305 -17.80 1.30 -3.81
N ASP A 306 -17.94 0.36 -4.76
CA ASP A 306 -18.26 -1.05 -4.49
C ASP A 306 -17.02 -1.92 -4.21
N SER A 307 -15.90 -1.29 -3.85
CA SER A 307 -14.62 -1.92 -3.49
C SER A 307 -14.07 -2.80 -4.62
N ARG A 308 -14.05 -2.30 -5.86
CA ARG A 308 -13.40 -2.98 -6.98
C ARG A 308 -12.34 -2.11 -7.63
N CYS A 309 -11.16 -2.65 -7.88
CA CYS A 309 -10.10 -1.92 -8.55
C CYS A 309 -10.09 -2.18 -10.06
N ARG A 310 -9.70 -1.16 -10.82
CA ARG A 310 -9.40 -1.24 -12.25
C ARG A 310 -7.94 -1.66 -12.42
N VAL A 311 -7.57 -2.08 -13.63
CA VAL A 311 -6.17 -2.44 -13.96
C VAL A 311 -5.66 -1.68 -15.18
N ALA A 312 -4.44 -1.19 -15.07
CA ALA A 312 -3.65 -0.64 -16.15
C ALA A 312 -2.50 -1.58 -16.50
N ARG A 313 -2.00 -1.50 -17.73
CA ARG A 313 -0.74 -2.12 -18.12
C ARG A 313 0.18 -1.13 -18.83
N VAL A 314 1.47 -1.36 -18.71
CA VAL A 314 2.52 -0.62 -19.44
C VAL A 314 3.72 -1.54 -19.65
N PRO A 315 4.43 -1.47 -20.78
CA PRO A 315 5.73 -2.13 -20.90
C PRO A 315 6.66 -1.66 -19.77
N LEU A 316 7.29 -2.57 -19.04
CA LEU A 316 8.18 -2.24 -17.93
C LEU A 316 9.32 -1.29 -18.36
N ALA A 317 9.77 -1.44 -19.61
CA ALA A 317 10.78 -0.57 -20.21
C ALA A 317 10.33 0.89 -20.35
N ASP A 318 9.03 1.10 -20.54
CA ASP A 318 8.41 2.38 -20.83
C ASP A 318 7.56 2.88 -19.66
N ILE A 319 7.80 2.38 -18.44
CA ILE A 319 6.99 2.69 -17.27
C ILE A 319 6.85 4.19 -17.00
N THR A 320 7.85 4.99 -17.38
CA THR A 320 7.83 6.46 -17.24
C THR A 320 7.08 7.19 -18.35
N ASP A 321 6.77 6.54 -19.48
CA ASP A 321 6.06 7.17 -20.60
C ASP A 321 4.55 7.04 -20.41
N ARG A 322 3.86 8.11 -19.99
CA ARG A 322 2.40 8.06 -19.73
C ARG A 322 1.59 7.72 -20.98
N SER A 323 2.09 8.01 -22.18
CA SER A 323 1.42 7.66 -23.43
C SER A 323 1.47 6.16 -23.77
N ALA A 324 2.34 5.39 -23.12
CA ALA A 324 2.45 3.94 -23.29
C ALA A 324 1.47 3.14 -22.42
N TRP A 325 0.90 3.77 -21.38
CA TRP A 325 -0.05 3.11 -20.49
C TRP A 325 -1.36 2.83 -21.19
N ARG A 326 -1.95 1.68 -20.87
CA ARG A 326 -3.26 1.27 -21.35
C ARG A 326 -4.10 0.78 -20.19
N PHE A 327 -5.39 1.04 -20.21
CA PHE A 327 -6.31 0.68 -19.14
C PHE A 327 -7.31 -0.35 -19.65
N TYR A 328 -7.65 -1.32 -18.81
CA TYR A 328 -8.52 -2.40 -19.24
C TYR A 328 -9.95 -1.90 -19.40
N GLY A 329 -10.44 -1.89 -20.65
CA GLY A 329 -11.79 -1.47 -21.02
C GLY A 329 -12.80 -2.61 -21.09
N GLY A 330 -12.44 -3.81 -20.61
CA GLY A 330 -13.28 -5.00 -20.70
C GLY A 330 -12.95 -5.85 -21.91
N ARG A 331 -13.97 -6.38 -22.58
CA ARG A 331 -13.81 -7.28 -23.73
C ARG A 331 -14.73 -6.86 -24.86
N ASP A 332 -14.30 -7.16 -26.07
CA ASP A 332 -15.16 -7.07 -27.26
C ASP A 332 -16.03 -8.33 -27.42
N ASP A 333 -16.81 -8.35 -28.49
CA ASP A 333 -17.74 -9.44 -28.82
C ASP A 333 -17.02 -10.79 -29.05
N ASP A 334 -15.75 -10.75 -29.46
CA ASP A 334 -14.89 -11.93 -29.65
C ASP A 334 -14.17 -12.35 -28.35
N ARG A 335 -14.51 -11.71 -27.23
CA ARG A 335 -13.89 -11.86 -25.90
C ARG A 335 -12.42 -11.45 -25.87
N THR A 336 -11.93 -10.68 -26.83
CA THR A 336 -10.58 -10.15 -26.82
C THR A 336 -10.49 -9.01 -25.81
N PRO A 337 -9.43 -8.92 -24.98
CA PRO A 337 -9.28 -7.84 -24.02
C PRO A 337 -9.13 -6.48 -24.73
N LEU A 338 -10.02 -5.55 -24.40
CA LEU A 338 -9.98 -4.17 -24.85
C LEU A 338 -9.11 -3.32 -23.93
N TRP A 339 -8.26 -2.49 -24.53
CA TRP A 339 -7.30 -1.65 -23.83
C TRP A 339 -7.44 -0.20 -24.29
N VAL A 340 -8.00 0.65 -23.43
CA VAL A 340 -8.28 2.06 -23.69
C VAL A 340 -7.13 2.94 -23.22
N THR A 341 -7.12 4.21 -23.65
CA THR A 341 -6.09 5.19 -23.28
C THR A 341 -6.51 6.11 -22.14
N ASP A 342 -7.82 6.33 -21.94
CA ASP A 342 -8.35 7.11 -20.83
C ASP A 342 -8.54 6.21 -19.60
N PRO A 343 -7.93 6.52 -18.44
CA PRO A 343 -8.16 5.76 -17.21
C PRO A 343 -9.61 5.79 -16.71
N LEU A 344 -10.42 6.78 -17.09
CA LEU A 344 -11.82 6.88 -16.68
C LEU A 344 -12.72 5.90 -17.42
N ASP A 345 -12.32 5.46 -18.62
CA ASP A 345 -13.03 4.46 -19.42
C ASP A 345 -12.75 3.01 -18.98
N ALA A 346 -11.89 2.82 -17.98
CA ALA A 346 -11.49 1.51 -17.52
C ALA A 346 -12.57 0.83 -16.65
N VAL A 347 -12.75 -0.47 -16.84
CA VAL A 347 -13.76 -1.27 -16.11
C VAL A 347 -13.16 -1.92 -14.86
N PRO A 348 -13.93 -2.08 -13.76
CA PRO A 348 -13.45 -2.76 -12.56
C PRO A 348 -13.17 -4.25 -12.77
N THR A 349 -12.15 -4.80 -12.10
CA THR A 349 -11.69 -6.19 -12.25
C THR A 349 -11.70 -6.94 -10.91
N ILE A 350 -10.75 -6.64 -10.03
CA ILE A 350 -10.57 -7.34 -8.74
C ILE A 350 -11.33 -6.66 -7.61
N ARG A 351 -11.59 -7.38 -6.52
CA ARG A 351 -11.98 -6.77 -5.25
C ARG A 351 -10.80 -6.04 -4.61
N ALA A 352 -11.07 -4.89 -3.99
CA ALA A 352 -10.09 -4.03 -3.35
C ALA A 352 -9.89 -4.41 -1.88
N GLY A 353 -8.65 -4.46 -1.42
CA GLY A 353 -8.35 -4.47 0.01
C GLY A 353 -8.29 -3.07 0.58
N ALA A 354 -8.46 -2.96 1.90
CA ALA A 354 -8.49 -1.69 2.63
C ALA A 354 -7.23 -0.83 2.43
N ALA A 355 -6.05 -1.48 2.39
CA ALA A 355 -4.76 -0.81 2.18
C ALA A 355 -4.09 -1.21 0.85
N GLY A 356 -4.77 -2.00 0.02
CA GLY A 356 -4.23 -2.56 -1.22
C GLY A 356 -4.38 -4.08 -1.30
N ASN A 357 -3.72 -4.66 -2.29
CA ASN A 357 -3.81 -6.08 -2.62
C ASN A 357 -2.42 -6.65 -2.97
N SER A 358 -2.27 -7.97 -2.89
CA SER A 358 -1.19 -8.69 -3.57
C SER A 358 -1.73 -9.46 -4.75
N VAL A 359 -1.24 -9.18 -5.96
CA VAL A 359 -1.57 -9.95 -7.16
C VAL A 359 -0.34 -10.70 -7.64
N THR A 360 -0.43 -12.03 -7.70
CA THR A 360 0.72 -12.90 -7.95
C THR A 360 0.34 -14.08 -8.83
N TRP A 361 1.30 -14.67 -9.54
CA TRP A 361 1.07 -15.93 -10.25
C TRP A 361 1.41 -17.10 -9.32
N ASN A 362 0.48 -18.02 -9.13
CA ASN A 362 0.70 -19.26 -8.42
C ASN A 362 0.96 -20.41 -9.41
N PRO A 363 2.20 -20.92 -9.51
CA PRO A 363 2.56 -21.90 -10.54
C PRO A 363 1.96 -23.29 -10.29
N ALA A 364 1.72 -23.70 -9.04
CA ALA A 364 1.07 -24.98 -8.75
C ALA A 364 -0.41 -24.97 -9.12
N LEU A 365 -1.13 -23.89 -8.79
CA LEU A 365 -2.54 -23.71 -9.16
C LEU A 365 -2.73 -23.39 -10.65
N LYS A 366 -1.65 -22.94 -11.31
CA LYS A 366 -1.69 -22.38 -12.66
C LYS A 366 -2.75 -21.29 -12.78
N ALA A 367 -2.79 -20.41 -11.78
CA ALA A 367 -3.75 -19.33 -11.64
C ALA A 367 -3.08 -18.06 -11.12
N TRP A 368 -3.64 -16.92 -11.49
CA TRP A 368 -3.36 -15.65 -10.80
C TRP A 368 -4.11 -15.63 -9.48
N LEU A 369 -3.48 -15.14 -8.43
CA LEU A 369 -4.05 -15.01 -7.10
C LEU A 369 -4.08 -13.53 -6.73
N ASN A 370 -5.24 -13.02 -6.33
CA ASN A 370 -5.41 -11.72 -5.69
C ASN A 370 -5.68 -12.00 -4.20
N VAL A 371 -4.84 -11.52 -3.29
CA VAL A 371 -5.03 -11.62 -1.84
C VAL A 371 -5.19 -10.24 -1.24
N TYR A 372 -6.14 -10.11 -0.32
CA TYR A 372 -6.51 -8.83 0.27
C TYR A 372 -7.29 -9.02 1.58
N SER A 373 -7.50 -7.92 2.31
CA SER A 373 -8.45 -7.86 3.44
C SER A 373 -9.35 -6.66 3.28
N GLU A 374 -10.65 -6.86 3.49
CA GLU A 374 -11.64 -5.79 3.43
C GLU A 374 -11.62 -4.96 4.72
N PHE A 375 -12.00 -3.69 4.62
CA PHE A 375 -11.95 -2.79 5.77
C PHE A 375 -12.93 -3.22 6.86
N GLY A 376 -12.41 -3.49 8.05
CA GLY A 376 -13.23 -3.88 9.21
C GLY A 376 -13.63 -5.35 9.23
N GLU A 377 -13.16 -6.13 8.26
CA GLU A 377 -13.25 -7.58 8.30
C GLU A 377 -12.03 -8.17 9.02
N PHE A 378 -12.21 -9.37 9.56
CA PHE A 378 -11.14 -10.14 10.21
C PHE A 378 -10.79 -11.37 9.38
N GLU A 379 -11.04 -11.30 8.07
CA GLU A 379 -10.73 -12.35 7.11
C GLU A 379 -9.68 -11.86 6.11
N VAL A 380 -8.72 -12.72 5.81
CA VAL A 380 -7.94 -12.62 4.59
C VAL A 380 -8.75 -13.30 3.49
N ARG A 381 -9.02 -12.55 2.42
CA ARG A 381 -9.83 -12.98 1.28
C ARG A 381 -8.93 -13.17 0.07
N ALA A 382 -9.37 -14.00 -0.87
CA ALA A 382 -8.66 -14.21 -2.11
C ALA A 382 -9.60 -14.37 -3.32
N GLN A 383 -9.07 -14.13 -4.52
CA GLN A 383 -9.68 -14.48 -5.80
C GLN A 383 -8.64 -15.19 -6.67
N VAL A 384 -9.08 -16.15 -7.48
CA VAL A 384 -8.28 -16.72 -8.57
C VAL A 384 -8.70 -16.17 -9.93
N GLY A 385 -7.72 -15.96 -10.82
CA GLY A 385 -7.93 -15.38 -12.15
C GLY A 385 -7.16 -16.11 -13.25
N GLY A 386 -7.73 -16.12 -14.45
CA GLY A 386 -7.09 -16.71 -15.64
C GLY A 386 -5.98 -15.85 -16.22
N SER A 387 -6.02 -14.54 -15.96
CA SER A 387 -5.02 -13.56 -16.38
C SER A 387 -4.91 -12.43 -15.34
N PRO A 388 -3.91 -11.53 -15.42
CA PRO A 388 -3.85 -10.36 -14.53
C PRO A 388 -5.10 -9.46 -14.63
N TYR A 389 -5.73 -9.36 -15.80
CA TYR A 389 -6.94 -8.55 -15.97
C TYR A 389 -8.23 -9.39 -15.87
N GLY A 390 -8.12 -10.66 -15.49
CA GLY A 390 -9.25 -11.57 -15.35
C GLY A 390 -9.57 -12.39 -16.61
N PRO A 391 -10.70 -13.13 -16.64
CA PRO A 391 -11.76 -13.10 -15.63
C PRO A 391 -11.28 -13.59 -14.26
N TRP A 392 -11.84 -13.00 -13.21
CA TRP A 392 -11.59 -13.34 -11.81
C TRP A 392 -12.81 -14.08 -11.24
N SER A 393 -12.56 -15.02 -10.33
CA SER A 393 -13.59 -15.71 -9.54
C SER A 393 -14.25 -14.78 -8.52
N ASP A 394 -15.34 -15.25 -7.95
CA ASP A 394 -15.85 -14.73 -6.68
C ASP A 394 -14.82 -14.90 -5.56
N SER A 395 -14.89 -14.03 -4.56
CA SER A 395 -13.97 -14.07 -3.43
C SER A 395 -14.25 -15.27 -2.52
N PHE A 396 -13.18 -15.89 -2.04
CA PHE A 396 -13.20 -16.95 -1.04
C PHE A 396 -12.32 -16.58 0.16
N THR A 397 -12.59 -17.16 1.33
CA THR A 397 -11.80 -16.92 2.54
C THR A 397 -10.53 -17.75 2.47
N LEU A 398 -9.38 -17.07 2.59
CA LEU A 398 -8.06 -17.69 2.63
C LEU A 398 -7.68 -18.05 4.07
N ALA A 399 -8.00 -17.18 5.03
CA ALA A 399 -7.76 -17.38 6.45
C ALA A 399 -8.64 -16.44 7.29
N GLU A 400 -8.97 -16.86 8.51
CA GLU A 400 -9.42 -15.97 9.56
C GLU A 400 -8.21 -15.40 10.31
N THR A 401 -8.30 -14.13 10.71
CA THR A 401 -7.26 -13.45 11.51
C THR A 401 -7.68 -13.36 12.97
N GLU A 402 -6.72 -13.23 13.88
CA GLU A 402 -7.03 -13.03 15.30
C GLU A 402 -7.80 -11.72 15.48
N ARG A 403 -9.02 -11.81 16.03
CA ARG A 403 -9.85 -10.65 16.28
C ARG A 403 -9.37 -9.92 17.54
N PRO A 404 -8.86 -8.69 17.43
CA PRO A 404 -8.50 -7.89 18.59
C PRO A 404 -9.75 -7.43 19.36
N SER A 405 -9.58 -7.08 20.63
CA SER A 405 -10.68 -6.58 21.48
C SER A 405 -11.24 -5.21 21.05
N HIS A 406 -10.45 -4.45 20.29
CA HIS A 406 -10.78 -3.16 19.68
C HIS A 406 -9.88 -2.98 18.44
N GLY A 407 -10.04 -1.91 17.68
CA GLY A 407 -9.24 -1.67 16.47
C GLY A 407 -9.56 -2.65 15.33
N MET A 408 -8.70 -2.65 14.32
CA MET A 408 -8.95 -3.33 13.03
C MET A 408 -7.73 -4.14 12.57
N ASN A 409 -7.99 -5.17 11.77
CA ASN A 409 -6.98 -5.86 10.97
C ASN A 409 -7.12 -5.42 9.52
N TYR A 410 -6.01 -5.16 8.84
CA TYR A 410 -6.01 -4.77 7.43
C TYR A 410 -4.64 -5.06 6.80
N ALA A 411 -4.40 -4.56 5.57
CA ALA A 411 -3.11 -4.68 4.89
C ALA A 411 -2.65 -6.14 4.75
N ALA A 412 -3.57 -7.02 4.31
CA ALA A 412 -3.23 -8.42 4.09
C ALA A 412 -2.48 -8.60 2.76
N PHE A 413 -1.21 -9.03 2.83
CA PHE A 413 -0.34 -9.17 1.66
C PHE A 413 0.35 -10.52 1.62
N THR A 414 0.43 -11.13 0.44
CA THR A 414 1.24 -12.33 0.21
C THR A 414 2.68 -11.95 -0.09
N HIS A 415 3.62 -12.82 0.29
CA HIS A 415 5.05 -12.66 0.02
C HIS A 415 5.57 -13.86 -0.80
N PRO A 416 5.42 -13.85 -2.15
CA PRO A 416 5.72 -15.00 -3.01
C PRO A 416 7.15 -15.51 -2.93
N GLU A 417 8.09 -14.66 -2.53
CA GLU A 417 9.50 -15.02 -2.37
C GLU A 417 9.78 -15.98 -1.22
N TYR A 418 8.82 -16.13 -0.31
CA TYR A 418 8.84 -17.09 0.79
C TYR A 418 7.98 -18.33 0.51
N ALA A 419 7.26 -18.37 -0.62
CA ALA A 419 6.36 -19.46 -0.92
C ALA A 419 7.10 -20.81 -1.03
N GLU A 420 6.53 -21.85 -0.43
CA GLU A 420 7.04 -23.22 -0.55
C GLU A 420 6.18 -24.03 -1.51
N GLN A 421 6.69 -25.22 -1.87
CA GLN A 421 5.93 -26.20 -2.64
C GLN A 421 5.33 -25.60 -3.93
N ASN A 422 6.11 -24.76 -4.62
CA ASN A 422 5.72 -24.11 -5.86
C ASN A 422 4.44 -23.26 -5.73
N GLY A 423 4.24 -22.62 -4.57
CA GLY A 423 3.11 -21.74 -4.29
C GLY A 423 1.95 -22.40 -3.55
N LEU A 424 1.99 -23.71 -3.27
CA LEU A 424 0.93 -24.33 -2.44
C LEU A 424 1.04 -23.92 -0.98
N VAL A 425 2.21 -23.52 -0.51
CA VAL A 425 2.35 -22.86 0.80
C VAL A 425 2.59 -21.38 0.54
N GLN A 426 1.73 -20.54 1.10
CA GLN A 426 1.78 -19.09 1.00
C GLN A 426 2.03 -18.49 2.39
N TYR A 427 2.82 -17.43 2.42
CA TYR A 427 3.00 -16.61 3.62
C TYR A 427 2.28 -15.28 3.40
N VAL A 428 1.41 -14.95 4.35
CA VAL A 428 0.58 -13.76 4.30
C VAL A 428 0.81 -12.95 5.56
N THR A 429 1.18 -11.68 5.43
CA THR A 429 1.13 -10.77 6.57
C THR A 429 -0.19 -10.04 6.64
N TYR A 430 -0.59 -9.61 7.83
CA TYR A 430 -1.63 -8.60 8.03
C TYR A 430 -1.22 -7.67 9.17
N TYR A 431 -1.62 -6.41 9.10
CA TYR A 431 -1.40 -5.44 10.15
C TYR A 431 -2.55 -5.50 11.16
N GLN A 432 -2.21 -5.54 12.46
CA GLN A 432 -3.18 -5.45 13.56
C GLN A 432 -2.98 -4.15 14.32
N GLN A 433 -3.97 -3.26 14.23
CA GLN A 433 -3.88 -1.89 14.75
C GLN A 433 -3.59 -1.81 16.25
N VAL A 434 -4.13 -2.73 17.06
CA VAL A 434 -3.96 -2.69 18.52
C VAL A 434 -2.54 -2.95 18.95
N THR A 435 -1.83 -3.84 18.26
CA THR A 435 -0.46 -4.22 18.62
C THR A 435 0.56 -3.42 17.82
N GLY A 436 0.15 -2.80 16.70
CA GLY A 436 1.07 -2.19 15.74
C GLY A 436 1.91 -3.22 14.97
N GLY A 437 1.61 -4.51 15.15
CA GLY A 437 2.40 -5.62 14.63
C GLY A 437 1.94 -6.07 13.25
N LEU A 438 2.91 -6.52 12.45
CA LEU A 438 2.66 -7.33 11.26
C LEU A 438 2.64 -8.80 11.68
N HIS A 439 1.45 -9.37 11.71
CA HIS A 439 1.22 -10.77 12.01
C HIS A 439 1.46 -11.63 10.77
N LEU A 440 1.88 -12.88 10.97
CA LEU A 440 2.26 -13.77 9.87
C LEU A 440 1.41 -15.03 9.89
N LEU A 441 0.81 -15.35 8.75
CA LEU A 441 0.08 -16.58 8.49
C LEU A 441 0.84 -17.45 7.51
N ARG A 442 0.90 -18.74 7.79
CA ARG A 442 1.28 -19.79 6.84
C ARG A 442 0.01 -20.48 6.35
N VAL A 443 -0.29 -20.38 5.07
CA VAL A 443 -1.50 -20.93 4.45
C VAL A 443 -1.11 -22.03 3.48
N THR A 444 -1.74 -23.21 3.58
CA THR A 444 -1.54 -24.33 2.65
C THR A 444 -2.78 -24.50 1.76
N LEU A 445 -2.54 -24.59 0.45
CA LEU A 445 -3.54 -24.72 -0.60
C LEU A 445 -3.45 -26.09 -1.27
N SER A 446 -4.58 -26.57 -1.79
CA SER A 446 -4.67 -27.71 -2.70
C SER A 446 -5.35 -27.29 -4.02
N PRO A 447 -4.83 -27.73 -5.20
CA PRO A 447 -5.41 -27.43 -6.51
C PRO A 447 -6.82 -27.96 -6.75
#